data_AF-A0A1Q8BME3-F1
#
_entry.id   AF-A0A1Q8BME3-F1
#
_cell.length_a   1.000
_cell.length_b   1.000
_cell.length_c   1.000
_cell.angle_alpha   90.00
_cell.angle_beta   90.00
_cell.angle_gamma   90.00
#
_symmetry.space_group_name_H-M   'P 1'
#
loop_
_entity.id
_entity.type
_entity.pdbx_description
1 polymer ?
#
loop_
_entity_poly.entity_id
_entity_poly.type
_entity_poly.pdbx_seq_one_letter_code
_entity_poly.pdbx_strand_id
1 'polypeptide(L)'
;MESKSAVDRYRRALTMCGAEEGWGVREARILAGLGESSYWLGDYPAALEVLNRAVALGEAQDDPFALAMALRFLGDIAINYEGDVDKAEKLLQRSLEAAERLGDSWAIVRSLLFQGWVPWTRYQFDDAEKIWRRSLELSDPDDAWARVRSLTALSINRTEMHDMEGALKLIEDAGKLAEECGDQFSVANTYVQKARVFDDLGRREEAVPWFDQAVSIFAELGARWELADARAARGIAKRELGRLDEAEEDLRFAIRIAEELGDRQLPGWTWRALARVSELRGNQAEAEERHRRSREAIVRGPR
;
A
#
# COMPACT_ATOMS: atom_id res chain seq x y z
N MET A 1 -12.16 -10.15 -4.35
CA MET A 1 -12.57 -11.49 -4.84
C MET A 1 -11.66 -12.00 -5.97
N GLU A 2 -11.17 -11.10 -6.84
CA GLU A 2 -10.31 -11.43 -7.98
C GLU A 2 -8.92 -11.98 -7.59
N SER A 3 -8.25 -11.44 -6.56
CA SER A 3 -6.91 -11.92 -6.15
C SER A 3 -6.91 -13.37 -5.64
N LYS A 4 -7.95 -13.82 -4.92
CA LYS A 4 -8.09 -15.24 -4.53
C LYS A 4 -8.29 -16.15 -5.73
N SER A 5 -9.11 -15.68 -6.69
CA SER A 5 -9.33 -16.37 -7.95
C SER A 5 -8.07 -16.39 -8.84
N ALA A 6 -7.24 -15.35 -8.77
CA ALA A 6 -5.92 -15.28 -9.42
C ALA A 6 -4.93 -16.27 -8.79
N VAL A 7 -4.84 -16.35 -7.46
CA VAL A 7 -4.03 -17.35 -6.75
C VAL A 7 -4.39 -18.76 -7.22
N ASP A 8 -5.68 -19.10 -7.28
CA ASP A 8 -6.12 -20.43 -7.74
C ASP A 8 -5.77 -20.69 -9.21
N ARG A 9 -5.86 -19.66 -10.08
CA ARG A 9 -5.43 -19.78 -11.49
C ARG A 9 -3.92 -19.96 -11.61
N TYR A 10 -3.11 -19.22 -10.86
CA TYR A 10 -1.67 -19.36 -10.85
C TYR A 10 -1.23 -20.70 -10.25
N ARG A 11 -1.85 -21.17 -9.17
CA ARG A 11 -1.61 -22.52 -8.62
C ARG A 11 -1.96 -23.60 -9.62
N ARG A 12 -3.10 -23.49 -10.31
CA ARG A 12 -3.47 -24.42 -11.39
C ARG A 12 -2.45 -24.39 -12.52
N ALA A 13 -2.02 -23.21 -12.96
CA ALA A 13 -0.97 -23.07 -13.96
C ALA A 13 0.32 -23.78 -13.51
N LEU A 14 0.75 -23.59 -12.26
CA LEU A 14 1.91 -24.29 -11.68
C LEU A 14 1.72 -25.81 -11.59
N THR A 15 0.52 -26.31 -11.26
CA THR A 15 0.27 -27.77 -11.24
C THR A 15 0.17 -28.38 -12.64
N MET A 16 -0.22 -27.59 -13.64
CA MET A 16 -0.24 -27.98 -15.04
C MET A 16 1.16 -27.90 -15.67
N CYS A 17 2.07 -27.11 -15.08
CA CYS A 17 3.49 -27.24 -15.33
C CYS A 17 3.95 -28.60 -14.76
N GLY A 18 3.96 -29.62 -15.61
CA GLY A 18 4.51 -30.94 -15.28
C GLY A 18 6.03 -30.91 -15.03
N ALA A 19 6.61 -32.08 -14.81
CA ALA A 19 8.05 -32.24 -14.67
C ALA A 19 8.77 -32.07 -16.02
N GLU A 20 9.06 -30.83 -16.41
CA GLU A 20 9.92 -30.55 -17.57
C GLU A 20 10.95 -29.46 -17.22
N GLU A 21 12.22 -29.80 -17.41
CA GLU A 21 13.41 -28.94 -17.27
C GLU A 21 13.39 -27.68 -18.18
N GLY A 22 12.35 -27.49 -19.01
CA GLY A 22 12.24 -26.41 -20.00
C GLY A 22 11.36 -25.20 -19.64
N TRP A 23 10.77 -25.14 -18.44
CA TRP A 23 9.80 -24.08 -18.09
C TRP A 23 10.38 -22.84 -17.39
N GLY A 24 11.70 -22.77 -17.14
CA GLY A 24 12.35 -21.79 -16.25
C GLY A 24 11.81 -20.36 -16.32
N VAL A 25 11.75 -19.74 -17.50
CA VAL A 25 11.23 -18.36 -17.67
C VAL A 25 9.73 -18.26 -17.38
N ARG A 26 8.93 -19.20 -17.88
CA ARG A 26 7.47 -19.19 -17.68
C ARG A 26 7.12 -19.44 -16.21
N GLU A 27 7.84 -20.35 -15.56
CA GLU A 27 7.71 -20.62 -14.14
C GLU A 27 8.05 -19.37 -13.32
N ALA A 28 9.17 -18.69 -13.60
CA ALA A 28 9.57 -17.46 -12.92
C ALA A 28 8.46 -16.39 -12.97
N ARG A 29 7.85 -16.19 -14.14
CA ARG A 29 6.77 -15.22 -14.33
C ARG A 29 5.47 -15.62 -13.64
N ILE A 30 5.11 -16.90 -13.66
CA ILE A 30 3.94 -17.42 -12.93
C ILE A 30 4.13 -17.26 -11.42
N LEU A 31 5.32 -17.55 -10.91
CA LEU A 31 5.66 -17.35 -9.50
C LEU A 31 5.63 -15.87 -9.11
N ALA A 32 6.11 -14.96 -9.98
CA ALA A 32 6.00 -13.53 -9.76
C ALA A 32 4.53 -13.08 -9.65
N GLY A 33 3.65 -13.56 -10.55
CA GLY A 33 2.22 -13.28 -10.49
C GLY A 33 1.49 -13.89 -9.28
N LEU A 34 1.90 -15.09 -8.85
CA LEU A 34 1.41 -15.69 -7.61
C LEU A 34 1.86 -14.89 -6.38
N GLY A 35 3.10 -14.39 -6.40
CA GLY A 35 3.67 -13.54 -5.37
C GLY A 35 2.93 -12.22 -5.25
N GLU A 36 2.69 -11.56 -6.38
CA GLU A 36 1.83 -10.38 -6.48
C GLU A 36 0.44 -10.64 -5.87
N SER A 37 -0.19 -11.74 -6.27
CA SER A 37 -1.54 -12.08 -5.78
C SER A 37 -1.56 -12.33 -4.27
N SER A 38 -0.51 -12.96 -3.73
CA SER A 38 -0.37 -13.23 -2.29
C SER A 38 -0.07 -11.94 -1.52
N TYR A 39 0.75 -11.07 -2.08
CA TYR A 39 1.03 -9.72 -1.57
C TYR A 39 -0.27 -8.91 -1.42
N TRP A 40 -1.11 -8.86 -2.46
CA TRP A 40 -2.40 -8.14 -2.40
C TRP A 40 -3.42 -8.79 -1.46
N LEU A 41 -3.21 -10.03 -1.02
CA LEU A 41 -4.03 -10.68 0.00
C LEU A 41 -3.50 -10.46 1.43
N GLY A 42 -2.36 -9.77 1.58
CA GLY A 42 -1.67 -9.57 2.86
C GLY A 42 -0.92 -10.81 3.37
N ASP A 43 -0.81 -11.88 2.58
CA ASP A 43 -0.04 -13.07 2.94
C ASP A 43 1.43 -12.88 2.56
N TYR A 44 2.10 -11.99 3.30
CA TYR A 44 3.50 -11.65 3.07
C TYR A 44 4.46 -12.85 3.19
N PRO A 45 4.30 -13.80 4.13
CA PRO A 45 5.12 -15.01 4.16
C PRO A 45 5.01 -15.84 2.87
N ALA A 46 3.79 -16.10 2.38
CA ALA A 46 3.62 -16.82 1.12
C ALA A 46 4.14 -16.03 -0.07
N ALA A 47 3.93 -14.70 -0.09
CA ALA A 47 4.47 -13.82 -1.13
C ALA A 47 6.01 -13.88 -1.16
N LEU A 48 6.67 -13.75 0.00
CA LEU A 48 8.13 -13.83 0.12
C LEU A 48 8.68 -15.15 -0.42
N GLU A 49 8.06 -16.28 -0.09
CA GLU A 49 8.51 -17.60 -0.56
C GLU A 49 8.52 -17.67 -2.09
N VAL A 50 7.39 -17.34 -2.73
CA VAL A 50 7.25 -17.49 -4.19
C VAL A 50 7.97 -16.40 -4.96
N LEU A 51 8.06 -15.17 -4.43
CA LEU A 51 8.79 -14.06 -5.05
C LEU A 51 10.31 -14.32 -5.02
N ASN A 52 10.86 -14.83 -3.92
CA ASN A 52 12.28 -15.19 -3.86
C ASN A 52 12.61 -16.30 -4.86
N ARG A 53 11.71 -17.28 -5.02
CA ARG A 53 11.87 -18.32 -6.04
C ARG A 53 11.77 -17.76 -7.46
N ALA A 54 10.86 -16.81 -7.70
CA ALA A 54 10.76 -16.10 -8.98
C ALA A 54 12.05 -15.35 -9.33
N VAL A 55 12.67 -14.68 -8.34
CA VAL A 55 13.96 -14.00 -8.52
C VAL A 55 15.06 -15.01 -8.85
N ALA A 56 15.21 -16.09 -8.09
CA ALA A 56 16.25 -17.09 -8.34
C ALA A 56 16.14 -17.72 -9.74
N LEU A 57 14.92 -18.03 -10.20
CA LEU A 57 14.70 -18.53 -11.55
C LEU A 57 14.90 -17.43 -12.61
N GLY A 58 14.46 -16.21 -12.35
CA GLY A 58 14.69 -15.06 -13.24
C GLY A 58 16.17 -14.77 -13.44
N GLU A 59 17.00 -14.87 -12.40
CA GLU A 59 18.46 -14.74 -12.49
C GLU A 59 19.08 -15.89 -13.28
N ALA A 60 18.69 -17.14 -12.99
CA ALA A 60 19.21 -18.33 -13.67
C ALA A 60 18.90 -18.34 -15.17
N GLN A 61 17.82 -17.68 -15.59
CA GLN A 61 17.34 -17.65 -16.96
C GLN A 61 17.55 -16.29 -17.66
N ASP A 62 18.19 -15.33 -17.00
CA ASP A 62 18.33 -13.92 -17.42
C ASP A 62 17.00 -13.32 -17.93
N ASP A 63 15.91 -13.50 -17.17
CA ASP A 63 14.58 -12.96 -17.48
C ASP A 63 14.33 -11.62 -16.77
N PRO A 64 14.60 -10.46 -17.41
CA PRO A 64 14.41 -9.16 -16.78
C PRO A 64 12.95 -8.87 -16.40
N PHE A 65 11.97 -9.48 -17.09
CA PHE A 65 10.55 -9.27 -16.79
C PHE A 65 10.17 -9.89 -15.43
N ALA A 66 10.52 -11.15 -15.18
CA ALA A 66 10.29 -11.79 -13.87
C ALA A 66 11.03 -11.05 -12.75
N LEU A 67 12.26 -10.58 -13.00
CA LEU A 67 13.03 -9.81 -12.03
C LEU A 67 12.35 -8.48 -11.68
N ALA A 68 11.96 -7.68 -12.67
CA ALA A 68 11.26 -6.41 -12.44
C ALA A 68 9.93 -6.63 -11.69
N MET A 69 9.18 -7.67 -12.02
CA MET A 69 7.92 -7.97 -11.31
C MET A 69 8.14 -8.45 -9.88
N ALA A 70 9.08 -9.36 -9.65
CA ALA A 70 9.25 -9.95 -8.33
C ALA A 70 9.95 -8.99 -7.35
N LEU A 71 10.98 -8.29 -7.83
CA LEU A 71 11.80 -7.40 -7.00
C LEU A 71 11.02 -6.17 -6.52
N ARG A 72 10.08 -5.62 -7.30
CA ARG A 72 9.26 -4.48 -6.84
C ARG A 72 8.41 -4.82 -5.61
N PHE A 73 7.82 -6.02 -5.57
CA PHE A 73 7.04 -6.46 -4.41
C PHE A 73 7.92 -6.86 -3.24
N LEU A 74 9.06 -7.51 -3.46
CA LEU A 74 10.01 -7.76 -2.39
C LEU A 74 10.53 -6.46 -1.77
N GLY A 75 10.75 -5.44 -2.61
CA GLY A 75 11.14 -4.10 -2.16
C GLY A 75 10.06 -3.46 -1.29
N ASP A 76 8.80 -3.51 -1.71
CA ASP A 76 7.68 -3.00 -0.91
C ASP A 76 7.53 -3.74 0.43
N ILE A 77 7.59 -5.08 0.40
CA ILE A 77 7.55 -5.91 1.62
C ILE A 77 8.71 -5.54 2.55
N ALA A 78 9.90 -5.28 2.01
CA ALA A 78 11.04 -4.85 2.82
C ALA A 78 10.75 -3.50 3.53
N ILE A 79 10.08 -2.54 2.88
CA ILE A 79 9.66 -1.27 3.52
C ILE A 79 8.57 -1.52 4.56
N ASN A 80 7.45 -2.12 4.15
CA ASN A 80 6.20 -2.10 4.92
C ASN A 80 6.12 -3.22 5.97
N TYR A 81 6.66 -4.40 5.66
CA TYR A 81 6.56 -5.58 6.51
C TYR A 81 7.83 -5.83 7.33
N GLU A 82 9.01 -5.68 6.73
CA GLU A 82 10.29 -5.91 7.41
C GLU A 82 10.83 -4.64 8.10
N GLY A 83 10.49 -3.45 7.60
CA GLY A 83 11.03 -2.18 8.09
C GLY A 83 12.49 -1.92 7.69
N ASP A 84 12.99 -2.61 6.66
CA ASP A 84 14.35 -2.52 6.15
C ASP A 84 14.39 -1.71 4.85
N VAL A 85 14.52 -0.39 5.00
CA VAL A 85 14.54 0.57 3.89
C VAL A 85 15.80 0.41 3.03
N ASP A 86 16.93 -0.02 3.61
CA ASP A 86 18.19 -0.21 2.87
C ASP A 86 18.14 -1.46 1.98
N LYS A 87 17.49 -2.53 2.47
CA LYS A 87 17.19 -3.71 1.64
C LYS A 87 16.19 -3.36 0.54
N ALA A 88 15.15 -2.59 0.86
CA ALA A 88 14.16 -2.15 -0.12
C ALA A 88 14.80 -1.35 -1.26
N GLU A 89 15.68 -0.39 -0.94
CA GLU A 89 16.41 0.41 -1.93
C GLU A 89 17.17 -0.48 -2.93
N LYS A 90 17.90 -1.48 -2.43
CA LYS A 90 18.65 -2.42 -3.29
C LYS A 90 17.72 -3.25 -4.18
N LEU A 91 16.61 -3.74 -3.63
CA LEU A 91 15.63 -4.54 -4.39
C LEU A 91 14.95 -3.70 -5.48
N LEU A 92 14.53 -2.48 -5.15
CA LEU A 92 13.83 -1.59 -6.07
C LEU A 92 14.76 -1.03 -7.15
N GLN A 93 16.03 -0.78 -6.82
CA GLN A 93 17.05 -0.42 -7.79
C GLN A 93 17.26 -1.55 -8.81
N ARG A 94 17.40 -2.80 -8.35
CA ARG A 94 17.51 -3.96 -9.23
C ARG A 94 16.25 -4.19 -10.07
N SER A 95 15.06 -3.91 -9.51
CA SER A 95 13.79 -3.96 -10.23
C SER A 95 13.78 -2.98 -11.40
N LEU A 96 14.19 -1.73 -11.15
CA LEU A 96 14.25 -0.70 -12.16
C LEU A 96 15.29 -1.02 -13.24
N GLU A 97 16.48 -1.49 -12.85
CA GLU A 97 17.53 -1.91 -13.80
C GLU A 97 17.05 -3.04 -14.71
N ALA A 98 16.34 -4.03 -14.17
CA ALA A 98 15.74 -5.10 -14.97
C ALA A 98 14.67 -4.56 -15.94
N ALA A 99 13.81 -3.63 -15.48
CA ALA A 99 12.81 -3.00 -16.32
C ALA A 99 13.42 -2.13 -17.43
N GLU A 100 14.50 -1.39 -17.14
CA GLU A 100 15.23 -0.59 -18.11
C GLU A 100 15.97 -1.47 -19.14
N ARG A 101 16.54 -2.61 -18.72
CA ARG A 101 17.11 -3.61 -19.63
C ARG A 101 16.07 -4.19 -20.59
N LEU A 102 14.83 -4.36 -20.13
CA LEU A 102 13.73 -4.82 -20.97
C LEU A 102 13.28 -3.75 -21.99
N GLY A 103 13.52 -2.47 -21.68
CA GLY A 103 13.04 -1.34 -22.48
C GLY A 103 11.52 -1.18 -22.47
N ASP A 104 10.85 -1.73 -21.45
CA ASP A 104 9.40 -1.73 -21.32
C ASP A 104 8.93 -0.65 -20.35
N SER A 105 8.28 0.39 -20.88
CA SER A 105 7.71 1.48 -20.09
C SER A 105 6.74 0.99 -19.01
N TRP A 106 5.97 -0.08 -19.28
CA TRP A 106 5.02 -0.63 -18.31
C TRP A 106 5.72 -1.13 -17.03
N ALA A 107 6.86 -1.82 -17.20
CA ALA A 107 7.67 -2.35 -16.11
C ALA A 107 8.47 -1.24 -15.40
N ILE A 108 8.97 -0.25 -16.15
CA ILE A 108 9.71 0.89 -15.60
C ILE A 108 8.80 1.70 -14.68
N VAL A 109 7.62 2.09 -15.18
CA VAL A 109 6.63 2.88 -14.44
C VAL A 109 6.24 2.16 -13.13
N ARG A 110 5.93 0.86 -13.21
CA ARG A 110 5.62 0.07 -12.01
C ARG A 110 6.78 0.02 -11.02
N SER A 111 8.02 -0.11 -11.48
CA SER A 111 9.18 -0.10 -10.59
C SER A 111 9.37 1.27 -9.92
N LEU A 112 9.22 2.37 -10.66
CA LEU A 112 9.32 3.74 -10.15
C LEU A 112 8.25 4.05 -9.09
N LEU A 113 7.01 3.57 -9.29
CA LEU A 113 5.93 3.74 -8.30
C LEU A 113 6.32 3.22 -6.91
N PHE A 114 6.98 2.06 -6.85
CA PHE A 114 7.47 1.50 -5.59
C PHE A 114 8.76 2.20 -5.12
N GLN A 115 9.67 2.53 -6.04
CA GLN A 115 10.94 3.15 -5.71
C GLN A 115 10.80 4.52 -5.02
N GLY A 116 9.78 5.31 -5.38
CA GLY A 116 9.55 6.63 -4.77
C GLY A 116 9.31 6.59 -3.26
N TRP A 117 8.84 5.46 -2.73
CA TRP A 117 8.65 5.28 -1.28
C TRP A 117 9.96 5.22 -0.49
N VAL A 118 11.09 4.87 -1.12
CA VAL A 118 12.40 4.83 -0.45
C VAL A 118 12.84 6.22 0.03
N PRO A 119 13.01 7.23 -0.85
CA PRO A 119 13.33 8.57 -0.40
C PRO A 119 12.21 9.18 0.44
N TRP A 120 10.94 8.89 0.16
CA TRP A 120 9.81 9.37 0.97
C TRP A 120 9.92 8.91 2.43
N THR A 121 10.22 7.62 2.67
CA THR A 121 10.42 7.06 4.02
C THR A 121 11.64 7.67 4.73
N ARG A 122 12.61 8.18 3.95
CA ARG A 122 13.78 8.92 4.45
C ARG A 122 13.55 10.43 4.55
N TYR A 123 12.31 10.90 4.40
CA TYR A 123 11.94 12.33 4.41
C TYR A 123 12.61 13.16 3.30
N GLN A 124 13.04 12.51 2.22
CA GLN A 124 13.65 13.13 1.03
C GLN A 124 12.57 13.39 -0.03
N PHE A 125 11.60 14.24 0.31
CA PHE A 125 10.39 14.44 -0.49
C PHE A 125 10.66 15.01 -1.89
N ASP A 126 11.68 15.84 -2.06
CA ASP A 126 12.08 16.35 -3.38
C ASP A 126 12.57 15.24 -4.32
N ASP A 127 13.25 14.22 -3.79
CA ASP A 127 13.75 13.09 -4.58
C ASP A 127 12.63 12.10 -4.87
N ALA A 128 11.73 11.87 -3.92
CA ALA A 128 10.51 11.10 -4.13
C ALA A 128 9.64 11.71 -5.24
N GLU A 129 9.49 13.04 -5.24
CA GLU A 129 8.74 13.75 -6.28
C GLU A 129 9.33 13.53 -7.67
N LYS A 130 10.65 13.62 -7.84
CA LYS A 130 11.30 13.38 -9.15
C LYS A 130 10.98 11.99 -9.67
N ILE A 131 10.98 10.97 -8.80
CA ILE A 131 10.70 9.58 -9.18
C ILE A 131 9.24 9.42 -9.62
N TRP A 132 8.28 9.92 -8.84
CA TRP A 132 6.87 9.78 -9.20
C TRP A 132 6.44 10.67 -10.37
N ARG A 133 7.09 11.82 -10.58
CA ARG A 133 6.92 12.59 -11.82
C ARG A 133 7.45 11.83 -13.03
N ARG A 134 8.65 11.23 -12.93
CA ARG A 134 9.19 10.36 -13.99
C ARG A 134 8.23 9.20 -14.28
N SER A 135 7.66 8.58 -13.25
CA SER A 135 6.62 7.53 -13.41
C SER A 135 5.41 8.05 -14.19
N LEU A 136 4.88 9.22 -13.83
CA LEU A 136 3.73 9.81 -14.50
C LEU A 136 4.03 10.20 -15.96
N GLU A 137 5.22 10.74 -16.23
CA GLU A 137 5.67 11.14 -17.57
C GLU A 137 5.88 9.94 -18.50
N LEU A 138 6.34 8.81 -17.97
CA LEU A 138 6.54 7.57 -18.73
C LEU A 138 5.29 6.69 -18.82
N SER A 139 4.25 6.99 -18.03
CA SER A 139 3.01 6.23 -18.04
C SER A 139 2.28 6.39 -19.37
N ASP A 140 1.87 5.26 -19.94
CA ASP A 140 0.94 5.25 -21.07
C ASP A 140 -0.34 6.03 -20.70
N PRO A 141 -0.84 6.96 -21.54
CA PRO A 141 -2.10 7.65 -21.31
C PRO A 141 -3.28 6.73 -20.99
N ASP A 142 -3.29 5.51 -21.55
CA ASP A 142 -4.34 4.52 -21.35
C ASP A 142 -4.10 3.63 -20.11
N ASP A 143 -2.90 3.68 -19.48
CA ASP A 143 -2.62 3.00 -18.20
C ASP A 143 -3.10 3.85 -17.01
N ALA A 144 -4.43 3.93 -16.87
CA ALA A 144 -5.07 4.65 -15.78
C ALA A 144 -4.61 4.17 -14.40
N TRP A 145 -4.33 2.87 -14.25
CA TRP A 145 -3.86 2.29 -13.00
C TRP A 145 -2.56 2.93 -12.52
N ALA A 146 -1.59 3.10 -13.44
CA ALA A 146 -0.29 3.69 -13.13
C ALA A 146 -0.38 5.21 -12.93
N ARG A 147 -1.19 5.89 -13.76
CA ARG A 147 -1.39 7.34 -13.68
C ARG A 147 -2.05 7.76 -12.37
N VAL A 148 -3.14 7.09 -11.98
CA VAL A 148 -3.83 7.35 -10.71
C VAL A 148 -2.89 7.14 -9.53
N ARG A 149 -2.09 6.06 -9.52
CA ARG A 149 -1.11 5.80 -8.45
C ARG A 149 0.00 6.84 -8.41
N SER A 150 0.52 7.26 -9.56
CA SER A 150 1.55 8.31 -9.62
C SER A 150 1.02 9.63 -9.08
N LEU A 151 -0.19 10.04 -9.50
CA LEU A 151 -0.84 11.27 -9.00
C LEU A 151 -1.16 11.19 -7.51
N THR A 152 -1.62 10.03 -7.03
CA THR A 152 -1.90 9.80 -5.61
C THR A 152 -0.63 9.88 -4.77
N ALA A 153 0.46 9.25 -5.21
CA ALA A 153 1.75 9.31 -4.51
C ALA A 153 2.33 10.74 -4.51
N LEU A 154 2.21 11.47 -5.63
CA LEU A 154 2.57 12.89 -5.68
C LEU A 154 1.71 13.74 -4.74
N SER A 155 0.41 13.46 -4.62
CA SER A 155 -0.47 14.15 -3.68
C SER A 155 -0.01 13.95 -2.23
N ILE A 156 0.28 12.70 -1.85
CA ILE A 156 0.84 12.35 -0.53
C ILE A 156 2.14 13.12 -0.29
N ASN A 157 3.06 13.13 -1.27
CA ASN A 157 4.31 13.86 -1.15
C ASN A 157 4.11 15.37 -0.96
N ARG A 158 3.15 15.96 -1.68
CA ARG A 158 2.81 17.38 -1.57
C ARG A 158 2.21 17.72 -0.21
N THR A 159 1.40 16.82 0.37
CA THR A 159 0.92 16.95 1.74
C THR A 159 2.07 17.01 2.75
N GLU A 160 3.05 16.11 2.63
CA GLU A 160 4.24 16.11 3.51
C GLU A 160 5.10 17.37 3.34
N MET A 161 5.13 17.95 2.14
CA MET A 161 5.78 19.24 1.86
C MET A 161 4.92 20.46 2.26
N HIS A 162 3.77 20.24 2.90
CA HIS A 162 2.80 21.26 3.28
C HIS A 162 2.19 22.07 2.11
N ASP A 163 2.27 21.55 0.88
CA ASP A 163 1.62 22.10 -0.30
C ASP A 163 0.21 21.49 -0.47
N MET A 164 -0.71 21.94 0.38
CA MET A 164 -2.07 21.39 0.44
C MET A 164 -2.89 21.70 -0.83
N GLU A 165 -2.66 22.85 -1.46
CA GLU A 165 -3.32 23.21 -2.72
C GLU A 165 -2.86 22.31 -3.86
N GLY A 166 -1.55 22.07 -3.98
CA GLY A 166 -0.99 21.13 -4.94
C GLY A 166 -1.47 19.70 -4.69
N ALA A 167 -1.51 19.26 -3.43
CA ALA A 167 -1.99 17.94 -3.05
C ALA A 167 -3.47 17.72 -3.42
N LEU A 168 -4.35 18.71 -3.16
CA LEU A 168 -5.76 18.65 -3.53
C LEU A 168 -5.95 18.57 -5.04
N LYS A 169 -5.23 19.38 -5.82
CA LYS A 169 -5.32 19.34 -7.28
C LYS A 169 -4.93 17.96 -7.82
N LEU A 170 -3.82 17.41 -7.35
CA LEU A 170 -3.34 16.10 -7.78
C LEU A 170 -4.33 14.98 -7.45
N ILE A 171 -4.94 14.99 -6.26
CA ILE A 171 -5.88 13.95 -5.87
C ILE A 171 -7.24 14.09 -6.56
N GLU A 172 -7.65 15.31 -6.91
CA GLU A 172 -8.85 15.54 -7.73
C GLU A 172 -8.66 15.04 -9.16
N ASP A 173 -7.50 15.27 -9.76
CA ASP A 173 -7.16 14.75 -11.08
C ASP A 173 -7.08 13.20 -11.07
N ALA A 174 -6.49 12.62 -10.02
CA ALA A 174 -6.46 11.18 -9.80
C ALA A 174 -7.86 10.58 -9.63
N GLY A 175 -8.72 11.24 -8.84
CA GLY A 175 -10.09 10.79 -8.58
C GLY A 175 -10.96 10.77 -9.83
N LYS A 176 -10.92 11.84 -10.64
CA LYS A 176 -11.63 11.89 -11.94
C LYS A 176 -11.21 10.75 -12.85
N LEU A 177 -9.90 10.51 -12.98
CA LEU A 177 -9.39 9.43 -13.81
C LEU A 177 -9.82 8.05 -13.30
N ALA A 178 -9.81 7.84 -11.98
CA ALA A 178 -10.27 6.58 -11.37
C ALA A 178 -11.77 6.33 -11.62
N GLU A 179 -12.59 7.39 -11.52
CA GLU A 179 -14.04 7.34 -11.79
C GLU A 179 -14.32 7.05 -13.28
N GLU A 180 -13.63 7.72 -14.20
CA GLU A 180 -13.76 7.55 -15.65
C GLU A 180 -13.42 6.12 -16.09
N CYS A 181 -12.41 5.51 -15.48
CA CYS A 181 -11.99 4.15 -15.80
C CYS A 181 -12.77 3.06 -15.03
N GLY A 182 -13.66 3.44 -14.11
CA GLY A 182 -14.50 2.51 -13.34
C GLY A 182 -13.73 1.66 -12.32
N ASP A 183 -12.50 2.01 -11.97
CA ASP A 183 -11.70 1.30 -10.96
C ASP A 183 -12.10 1.74 -9.55
N GLN A 184 -13.10 1.06 -8.99
CA GLN A 184 -13.63 1.35 -7.65
C GLN A 184 -12.57 1.27 -6.54
N PHE A 185 -11.57 0.39 -6.68
CA PHE A 185 -10.48 0.31 -5.69
C PHE A 185 -9.63 1.58 -5.72
N SER A 186 -9.30 2.07 -6.91
CA SER A 186 -8.58 3.34 -7.07
C SER A 186 -9.43 4.54 -6.64
N VAL A 187 -10.74 4.56 -6.93
CA VAL A 187 -11.67 5.60 -6.45
C VAL A 187 -11.62 5.70 -4.93
N ALA A 188 -11.79 4.57 -4.22
CA ALA A 188 -11.76 4.54 -2.77
C ALA A 188 -10.42 5.06 -2.20
N ASN A 189 -9.29 4.68 -2.81
CA ASN A 189 -7.98 5.21 -2.42
C ASN A 189 -7.89 6.72 -2.60
N THR A 190 -8.39 7.27 -3.71
CA THR A 190 -8.38 8.71 -3.93
C THR A 190 -9.24 9.45 -2.91
N TYR A 191 -10.37 8.88 -2.49
CA TYR A 191 -11.22 9.45 -1.45
C TYR A 191 -10.54 9.43 -0.08
N VAL A 192 -9.82 8.36 0.28
CA VAL A 192 -9.02 8.33 1.53
C VAL A 192 -7.97 9.44 1.52
N GLN A 193 -7.20 9.59 0.44
CA GLN A 193 -6.17 10.62 0.40
C GLN A 193 -6.77 12.03 0.41
N LYS A 194 -7.86 12.26 -0.34
CA LYS A 194 -8.59 13.52 -0.30
C LYS A 194 -9.07 13.86 1.12
N ALA A 195 -9.61 12.87 1.82
CA ALA A 195 -10.04 13.03 3.21
C ALA A 195 -8.86 13.36 4.14
N ARG A 196 -7.70 12.71 3.97
CA ARG A 196 -6.47 13.02 4.73
C ARG A 196 -6.00 14.45 4.51
N VAL A 197 -6.02 14.93 3.26
CA VAL A 197 -5.67 16.34 2.96
C VAL A 197 -6.64 17.31 3.64
N PHE A 198 -7.95 17.02 3.69
CA PHE A 198 -8.90 17.84 4.44
C PHE A 198 -8.68 17.77 5.97
N ASP A 199 -8.35 16.60 6.52
CA ASP A 199 -8.04 16.44 7.95
C ASP A 199 -6.81 17.25 8.35
N ASP A 200 -5.75 17.25 7.52
CA ASP A 200 -4.53 18.03 7.75
C ASP A 200 -4.77 19.55 7.64
N LEU A 201 -5.72 19.97 6.81
CA LEU A 201 -6.23 21.35 6.76
C LEU A 201 -7.12 21.71 7.97
N GLY A 202 -7.41 20.75 8.86
CA GLY A 202 -8.34 20.91 9.98
C GLY A 202 -9.82 20.93 9.58
N ARG A 203 -10.13 20.69 8.30
CA ARG A 203 -11.48 20.67 7.73
C ARG A 203 -12.12 19.29 7.89
N ARG A 204 -12.20 18.84 9.13
CA ARG A 204 -12.55 17.45 9.49
C ARG A 204 -13.99 17.08 9.18
N GLU A 205 -14.90 18.04 9.30
CA GLU A 205 -16.29 17.88 8.89
C GLU A 205 -16.42 17.57 7.39
N GLU A 206 -15.50 18.07 6.56
CA GLU A 206 -15.45 17.77 5.14
C GLU A 206 -14.69 16.47 4.85
N ALA A 207 -13.72 16.09 5.68
CA ALA A 207 -12.96 14.85 5.53
C ALA A 207 -13.82 13.59 5.78
N VAL A 208 -14.66 13.60 6.83
CA VAL A 208 -15.41 12.40 7.26
C VAL A 208 -16.30 11.81 6.16
N PRO A 209 -17.10 12.60 5.39
CA PRO A 209 -17.88 12.06 4.28
C PRO A 209 -17.04 11.33 3.22
N TRP A 210 -15.85 11.84 2.88
CA TRP A 210 -14.94 11.17 1.95
C TRP A 210 -14.42 9.84 2.51
N PHE A 211 -14.07 9.81 3.81
CA PHE A 211 -13.75 8.55 4.47
C PHE A 211 -14.92 7.57 4.48
N ASP A 212 -16.16 8.04 4.72
CA ASP A 212 -17.35 7.20 4.72
C ASP A 212 -17.58 6.52 3.36
N GLN A 213 -17.43 7.27 2.27
CA GLN A 213 -17.53 6.73 0.92
C GLN A 213 -16.45 5.68 0.64
N ALA A 214 -15.18 5.98 0.99
CA ALA A 214 -14.09 5.03 0.81
C ALA A 214 -14.29 3.73 1.63
N VAL A 215 -14.71 3.86 2.89
CA VAL A 215 -15.01 2.72 3.77
C VAL A 215 -16.12 1.85 3.20
N SER A 216 -17.17 2.45 2.61
CA SER A 216 -18.24 1.68 1.95
C SER A 216 -17.70 0.87 0.78
N ILE A 217 -16.93 1.51 -0.11
CA ILE A 217 -16.38 0.85 -1.30
C ILE A 217 -15.42 -0.27 -0.91
N PHE A 218 -14.48 -0.04 0.03
CA PHE A 218 -13.56 -1.08 0.46
C PHE A 218 -14.28 -2.26 1.14
N ALA A 219 -15.36 -2.00 1.88
CA ALA A 219 -16.19 -3.06 2.46
C ALA A 219 -16.86 -3.92 1.38
N GLU A 220 -17.42 -3.30 0.33
CA GLU A 220 -18.03 -3.99 -0.82
C GLU A 220 -17.02 -4.81 -1.62
N LEU A 221 -15.80 -4.30 -1.81
CA LEU A 221 -14.72 -4.99 -2.51
C LEU A 221 -14.10 -6.13 -1.68
N GLY A 222 -14.29 -6.13 -0.36
CA GLY A 222 -13.62 -7.02 0.57
C GLY A 222 -12.12 -6.72 0.71
N ALA A 223 -11.72 -5.47 0.49
CA ALA A 223 -10.35 -4.97 0.64
C ALA A 223 -10.05 -4.74 2.12
N ARG A 224 -9.68 -5.82 2.83
CA ARG A 224 -9.67 -5.84 4.30
C ARG A 224 -8.66 -4.87 4.91
N TRP A 225 -7.46 -4.81 4.33
CA TRP A 225 -6.38 -3.97 4.85
C TRP A 225 -6.73 -2.49 4.64
N GLU A 226 -7.14 -2.12 3.43
CA GLU A 226 -7.54 -0.76 3.05
C GLU A 226 -8.77 -0.29 3.84
N LEU A 227 -9.72 -1.19 4.10
CA LEU A 227 -10.86 -0.92 4.97
C LEU A 227 -10.42 -0.60 6.41
N ALA A 228 -9.44 -1.33 6.93
CA ALA A 228 -8.91 -1.10 8.27
C ALA A 228 -8.15 0.23 8.34
N ASP A 229 -7.30 0.54 7.35
CA ASP A 229 -6.60 1.82 7.25
C ASP A 229 -7.57 3.01 7.12
N ALA A 230 -8.55 2.93 6.22
CA ALA A 230 -9.55 3.98 6.03
C ALA A 230 -10.38 4.22 7.30
N ARG A 231 -10.76 3.15 8.02
CA ARG A 231 -11.44 3.28 9.31
C ARG A 231 -10.52 3.86 10.39
N ALA A 232 -9.25 3.48 10.44
CA ALA A 232 -8.30 4.08 11.39
C ALA A 232 -8.19 5.60 11.19
N ALA A 233 -8.01 6.04 9.93
CA ALA A 233 -7.94 7.45 9.57
C ALA A 233 -9.25 8.19 9.89
N ARG A 234 -10.40 7.60 9.54
CA ARG A 234 -11.73 8.15 9.89
C ARG A 234 -11.92 8.29 11.40
N GLY A 235 -11.49 7.28 12.17
CA GLY A 235 -11.57 7.28 13.62
C GLY A 235 -10.73 8.39 14.24
N ILE A 236 -9.54 8.67 13.70
CA ILE A 236 -8.70 9.80 14.10
C ILE A 236 -9.42 11.13 13.82
N ALA A 237 -9.96 11.33 12.61
CA ALA A 237 -10.70 12.54 12.28
C ALA A 237 -11.93 12.75 13.19
N LYS A 238 -12.70 11.68 13.45
CA LYS A 238 -13.84 11.71 14.38
C LYS A 238 -13.45 12.03 15.81
N ARG A 239 -12.30 11.53 16.28
CA ARG A 239 -11.76 11.86 17.62
C ARG A 239 -11.54 13.35 17.75
N GLU A 240 -10.89 13.98 16.77
CA GLU A 240 -10.62 15.42 16.79
C GLU A 240 -11.90 16.27 16.71
N LEU A 241 -12.97 15.73 16.12
CA LEU A 241 -14.32 16.33 16.16
C LEU A 241 -15.06 16.10 17.49
N GLY A 242 -14.46 15.41 18.46
CA GLY A 242 -15.12 15.05 19.72
C GLY A 242 -16.15 13.92 19.62
N ARG A 243 -16.26 13.25 18.46
CA ARG A 243 -17.14 12.09 18.22
C ARG A 243 -16.48 10.82 18.76
N LEU A 244 -16.22 10.80 20.07
CA LEU A 244 -15.35 9.83 20.73
C LEU A 244 -15.85 8.38 20.63
N ASP A 245 -17.16 8.16 20.70
CA ASP A 245 -17.77 6.82 20.60
C ASP A 245 -17.58 6.21 19.21
N GLU A 246 -17.84 7.00 18.17
CA GLU A 246 -17.66 6.57 16.79
C GLU A 246 -16.18 6.39 16.43
N ALA A 247 -15.31 7.25 16.97
CA ALA A 247 -13.87 7.11 16.83
C ALA A 247 -13.37 5.79 17.42
N GLU A 248 -13.84 5.43 18.61
CA GLU A 248 -13.48 4.17 19.24
C GLU A 248 -13.94 2.95 18.45
N GLU A 249 -15.16 2.98 17.89
CA GLU A 249 -15.66 1.89 17.04
C GLU A 249 -14.74 1.66 15.84
N ASP A 250 -14.38 2.74 15.15
CA ASP A 250 -13.53 2.71 13.97
C ASP A 250 -12.11 2.20 14.30
N LEU A 251 -11.51 2.72 15.37
CA LEU A 251 -10.16 2.33 15.80
C LEU A 251 -10.10 0.87 16.27
N ARG A 252 -11.10 0.40 17.03
CA ARG A 252 -11.19 -1.01 17.47
C ARG A 252 -11.40 -1.97 16.29
N PHE A 253 -12.16 -1.55 15.28
CA PHE A 253 -12.31 -2.33 14.07
C PHE A 253 -10.96 -2.47 13.35
N ALA A 254 -10.27 -1.35 13.14
CA ALA A 254 -8.99 -1.34 12.44
C ALA A 254 -7.93 -2.19 13.15
N ILE A 255 -7.80 -2.08 14.48
CA ILE A 255 -6.91 -2.92 15.30
C ILE A 255 -7.21 -4.41 15.09
N ARG A 256 -8.47 -4.82 15.17
CA ARG A 256 -8.85 -6.23 15.04
C ARG A 256 -8.45 -6.81 13.69
N ILE A 257 -8.74 -6.08 12.60
CA ILE A 257 -8.38 -6.52 11.26
C ILE A 257 -6.85 -6.56 11.10
N ALA A 258 -6.13 -5.55 11.61
CA ALA A 258 -4.68 -5.53 11.60
C ALA A 258 -4.07 -6.75 12.29
N GLU A 259 -4.59 -7.10 13.48
CA GLU A 259 -4.16 -8.29 14.24
C GLU A 259 -4.48 -9.59 13.49
N GLU A 260 -5.65 -9.69 12.85
CA GLU A 260 -6.04 -10.85 12.03
C GLU A 260 -5.18 -11.03 10.77
N LEU A 261 -4.65 -9.93 10.22
CA LEU A 261 -3.75 -9.93 9.06
C LEU A 261 -2.28 -10.10 9.45
N GLY A 262 -1.95 -10.08 10.76
CA GLY A 262 -0.57 -10.07 11.22
C GLY A 262 0.18 -8.78 10.86
N ASP A 263 -0.53 -7.68 10.62
CA ASP A 263 0.05 -6.39 10.32
C ASP A 263 0.81 -5.84 11.53
N ARG A 264 2.03 -5.36 11.29
CA ARG A 264 2.96 -4.91 12.34
C ARG A 264 2.91 -3.39 12.56
N GLN A 265 2.54 -2.63 11.54
CA GLN A 265 2.60 -1.17 11.53
C GLN A 265 1.26 -0.58 11.97
N LEU A 266 0.17 -1.07 11.37
CA LEU A 266 -1.18 -0.55 11.54
C LEU A 266 -1.64 -0.55 13.01
N PRO A 267 -1.38 -1.59 13.84
CA PRO A 267 -1.85 -1.57 15.21
C PRO A 267 -1.17 -0.48 16.07
N GLY A 268 0.11 -0.17 15.86
CA GLY A 268 0.88 0.71 16.75
C GLY A 268 0.31 2.13 16.85
N TRP A 269 0.08 2.77 15.70
CA TRP A 269 -0.50 4.11 15.62
C TRP A 269 -2.00 4.12 15.97
N THR A 270 -2.77 3.10 15.56
CA THR A 270 -4.20 3.00 15.89
C THR A 270 -4.43 2.81 17.40
N TRP A 271 -3.60 2.01 18.08
CA TRP A 271 -3.66 1.89 19.55
C TRP A 271 -3.34 3.20 20.26
N ARG A 272 -2.37 3.97 19.76
CA ARG A 272 -2.06 5.32 20.30
C ARG A 272 -3.25 6.26 20.10
N ALA A 273 -3.89 6.20 18.94
CA ALA A 273 -5.08 6.99 18.67
C ALA A 273 -6.24 6.63 19.60
N LEU A 274 -6.42 5.34 19.90
CA LEU A 274 -7.43 4.83 20.82
C LEU A 274 -7.11 5.19 22.28
N ALA A 275 -5.82 5.21 22.67
CA ALA A 275 -5.41 5.71 23.98
C ALA A 275 -5.80 7.18 24.16
N ARG A 276 -5.59 8.01 23.14
CA ARG A 276 -6.00 9.42 23.16
C ARG A 276 -7.51 9.60 23.32
N VAL A 277 -8.33 8.71 22.76
CA VAL A 277 -9.78 8.71 23.01
C VAL A 277 -10.11 8.50 24.50
N SER A 278 -9.42 7.56 25.18
CA SER A 278 -9.61 7.36 26.63
C SER A 278 -9.17 8.56 27.47
N GLU A 279 -8.07 9.22 27.09
CA GLU A 279 -7.60 10.45 27.76
C GLU A 279 -8.64 11.57 27.66
N LEU A 280 -9.22 11.78 26.47
CA LEU A 280 -10.24 12.79 26.25
C LEU A 280 -11.54 12.52 27.04
N ARG A 281 -11.81 11.26 27.40
CA ARG A 281 -12.90 10.88 28.29
C ARG A 281 -12.55 10.95 29.79
N GLY A 282 -11.30 11.25 30.14
CA GLY A 282 -10.82 11.27 31.52
C GLY A 282 -10.51 9.88 32.11
N ASN A 283 -10.48 8.82 31.29
CA ASN A 283 -10.23 7.45 31.73
C ASN A 283 -8.72 7.13 31.69
N GLN A 284 -7.97 7.66 32.65
CA GLN A 284 -6.50 7.56 32.68
C GLN A 284 -5.98 6.11 32.70
N ALA A 285 -6.59 5.23 33.50
CA ALA A 285 -6.18 3.83 33.59
C ALA A 285 -6.34 3.07 32.26
N GLU A 286 -7.40 3.39 31.51
CA GLU A 286 -7.66 2.78 30.21
C GLU A 286 -6.69 3.31 29.14
N ALA A 287 -6.37 4.61 29.19
CA ALA A 287 -5.36 5.21 28.33
C ALA A 287 -3.98 4.58 28.53
N GLU A 288 -3.56 4.37 29.78
CA GLU A 288 -2.27 3.74 30.10
C GLU A 288 -2.17 2.30 29.57
N GLU A 289 -3.26 1.52 29.70
CA GLU A 289 -3.35 0.18 29.12
C GLU A 289 -3.24 0.23 27.59
N ARG A 290 -3.96 1.13 26.92
CA ARG A 290 -3.92 1.29 25.45
C ARG A 290 -2.54 1.75 24.96
N HIS A 291 -1.86 2.63 25.70
CA HIS A 291 -0.47 3.01 25.42
C HIS A 291 0.50 1.85 25.57
N ARG A 292 0.29 0.99 26.58
CA ARG A 292 1.06 -0.25 26.74
C ARG A 292 0.85 -1.18 25.54
N ARG A 293 -0.40 -1.37 25.10
CA ARG A 293 -0.73 -2.16 23.89
C ARG A 293 -0.08 -1.59 22.63
N SER A 294 -0.07 -0.27 22.46
CA SER A 294 0.63 0.40 21.35
C SER A 294 2.13 0.04 21.32
N ARG A 295 2.81 0.09 22.47
CA ARG A 295 4.24 -0.28 22.57
C ARG A 295 4.47 -1.77 22.27
N GLU A 296 3.60 -2.65 22.78
CA GLU A 296 3.73 -4.09 22.53
C GLU A 296 3.48 -4.44 21.07
N ALA A 297 2.53 -3.78 20.41
CA ALA A 297 2.27 -3.96 18.99
C ALA A 297 3.50 -3.62 18.14
N ILE A 298 4.21 -2.54 18.48
CA ILE A 298 5.46 -2.15 17.80
C ILE A 298 6.57 -3.19 18.03
N VAL A 299 6.63 -3.82 19.21
CA VAL A 299 7.72 -4.74 19.62
C VAL A 299 7.49 -6.20 19.18
N ARG A 300 6.24 -6.65 19.01
CA ARG A 300 5.90 -8.07 18.72
C ARG A 300 6.12 -8.53 17.27
N GLY A 301 6.68 -7.69 16.42
CA GLY A 301 7.10 -8.11 15.10
C GLY A 301 8.48 -8.80 15.11
N PRO A 302 8.78 -9.80 14.24
CA PRO A 302 10.10 -10.42 14.18
C PRO A 302 11.24 -9.41 13.91
N ARG A 303 12.32 -9.52 14.70
CA ARG A 303 13.55 -8.73 14.59
C ARG A 303 14.28 -8.96 13.28
#